data_AF-G0N595-F1
#
_entry.id   AF-G0N595-F1
#
_cell.length_a   1.000
_cell.length_b   1.000
_cell.length_c   1.000
_cell.angle_alpha   90.00
_cell.angle_beta   90.00
_cell.angle_gamma   90.00
#
_symmetry.space_group_name_H-M   'P 1'
#
loop_
_entity.id
_entity.type
_entity.pdbx_description
1 polymer ?
#
loop_
_entity_poly.entity_id
_entity_poly.type
_entity_poly.pdbx_seq_one_letter_code
_entity_poly.pdbx_strand_id
1 'polypeptide(L)'
;MKLVLFLIIIVVHQVIGFDVIREAFELIDENVNPCDNFYRHACPLYKSGIFMLNSAYEDLMYSIEAKFVDAEWNNLDVEKTFKRTLYKELPSIDEFIANVYLSLCQDIDATHSQKEAFLLWVQNTKLDHGGEPCIFDKCLKPLAHDKNCTRAAANLRNKMDFETFDIFQKKWRNNFDYAKTNLYGVNAILEADVRGGIVRIRNLVQKYVDKLSDWIKETPWAINNKADNMILDVVNQLYVHDNLGISLRKNLDYVFTIEQNYLKCLRDTKQSTELEIFCMLMACSGHYPEREDIDFFNPFNAFNDHPHLHFSYILLDMAEKIKNDAAFLGSVGYIAGHEVSHTLIEDANNLQLLPYFSNETVQCIQGQYQKTCDSYKEISCGAVDNQIDENGSDMLGMRLAYSVFNDEYDGSYEEDKIQLPDRTVNLQQLFFYSTAFVSCSGLKGNQDVRDTHSPWHIRVNAMMQIPEFRQAFQCDAESEMVKSFGEECVIVGKNAPQTRK
;
A
#
# COMPACT_ATOMS: atom_id res chain seq x y z
N MET A 1 -30.61 3.62 -64.90
CA MET A 1 -29.65 2.95 -64.01
C MET A 1 -29.38 3.91 -62.86
N LYS A 2 -30.04 3.73 -61.71
CA LYS A 2 -29.93 4.62 -60.54
C LYS A 2 -28.71 4.21 -59.72
N LEU A 3 -27.75 5.11 -59.57
CA LEU A 3 -26.61 4.97 -58.68
C LEU A 3 -27.12 5.21 -57.24
N VAL A 4 -27.12 4.18 -56.41
CA VAL A 4 -27.39 4.32 -54.97
C VAL A 4 -26.04 4.50 -54.29
N LEU A 5 -25.78 5.70 -53.80
CA LEU A 5 -24.62 6.03 -52.98
C LEU A 5 -24.91 5.54 -51.56
N PHE A 6 -24.24 4.48 -51.12
CA PHE A 6 -24.28 4.06 -49.72
C PHE A 6 -23.38 4.99 -48.90
N LEU A 7 -23.99 5.89 -48.14
CA LEU A 7 -23.31 6.64 -47.09
C LEU A 7 -23.07 5.66 -45.92
N ILE A 8 -21.84 5.19 -45.76
CA ILE A 8 -21.43 4.47 -44.54
C ILE A 8 -21.22 5.54 -43.46
N ILE A 9 -22.22 5.71 -42.61
CA ILE A 9 -22.09 6.48 -41.36
C ILE A 9 -21.26 5.61 -40.41
N ILE A 10 -19.95 5.87 -40.35
CA ILE A 10 -19.11 5.35 -39.27
C ILE A 10 -19.51 6.14 -38.03
N VAL A 11 -20.39 5.57 -37.21
CA VAL A 11 -20.60 6.06 -35.84
C VAL A 11 -19.36 5.65 -35.06
N VAL A 12 -18.37 6.53 -35.02
CA VAL A 12 -17.31 6.48 -34.01
C VAL A 12 -18.01 6.76 -32.69
N HIS A 13 -18.48 5.72 -32.01
CA HIS A 13 -18.66 5.83 -30.57
C HIS A 13 -17.26 6.13 -30.04
N GLN A 14 -17.01 7.39 -29.69
CA GLN A 14 -15.92 7.68 -28.77
C GLN A 14 -16.20 6.77 -27.58
N VAL A 15 -15.34 5.77 -27.37
CA VAL A 15 -15.35 4.98 -26.15
C VAL A 15 -15.09 6.01 -25.05
N ILE A 16 -16.14 6.48 -24.40
CA ILE A 16 -16.02 7.34 -23.23
C ILE A 16 -15.33 6.43 -22.23
N GLY A 17 -14.05 6.71 -21.93
CA GLY A 17 -13.30 5.96 -20.93
C GLY A 17 -14.09 5.90 -19.62
N PHE A 18 -14.00 4.75 -18.94
CA PHE A 18 -14.65 4.51 -17.67
C PHE A 18 -14.19 5.57 -16.64
N ASP A 19 -15.10 6.45 -16.25
CA ASP A 19 -14.88 7.49 -15.23
C ASP A 19 -15.67 7.08 -13.99
N VAL A 20 -15.00 6.37 -13.08
CA VAL A 20 -15.63 5.74 -11.91
C VAL A 20 -16.37 6.74 -11.01
N ILE A 21 -15.91 8.00 -10.95
CA ILE A 21 -16.56 9.05 -10.16
C ILE A 21 -17.91 9.42 -10.76
N ARG A 22 -18.00 9.51 -12.08
CA ARG A 22 -19.26 9.81 -12.76
C ARG A 22 -20.29 8.71 -12.54
N GLU A 23 -19.87 7.45 -12.63
CA GLU A 23 -20.75 6.29 -12.41
C GLU A 23 -21.21 6.20 -10.94
N ALA A 24 -20.36 6.59 -9.99
CA ALA A 24 -20.69 6.55 -8.56
C ALA A 24 -21.85 7.48 -8.14
N PHE A 25 -22.23 8.46 -8.96
CA PHE A 25 -23.40 9.30 -8.69
C PHE A 25 -24.73 8.54 -8.64
N GLU A 26 -24.82 7.36 -9.29
CA GLU A 26 -25.99 6.49 -9.20
C GLU A 26 -26.19 5.90 -7.80
N LEU A 27 -25.16 5.93 -6.95
CA LEU A 27 -25.24 5.41 -5.58
C LEU A 27 -26.05 6.31 -4.67
N ILE A 28 -26.04 7.62 -4.88
CA ILE A 28 -26.54 8.60 -3.91
C ILE A 28 -27.95 8.26 -3.40
N ASP A 29 -28.15 8.37 -2.09
CA ASP A 29 -29.46 8.27 -1.45
C ASP A 29 -30.06 9.65 -1.22
N GLU A 30 -31.03 9.99 -2.07
CA GLU A 30 -31.76 11.27 -1.99
C GLU A 30 -32.63 11.40 -0.73
N ASN A 31 -32.87 10.31 0.00
CA ASN A 31 -33.63 10.35 1.25
C ASN A 31 -32.79 10.77 2.46
N VAL A 32 -31.46 10.80 2.31
CA VAL A 32 -30.54 11.29 3.35
C VAL A 32 -30.09 12.68 2.94
N ASN A 33 -30.26 13.66 3.83
CA ASN A 33 -29.77 15.02 3.56
C ASN A 33 -28.23 15.04 3.69
N PRO A 34 -27.47 15.59 2.71
CA PRO A 34 -26.01 15.69 2.81
C PRO A 34 -25.52 16.48 4.03
N CYS A 35 -26.33 17.39 4.56
CA CYS A 35 -26.02 18.16 5.77
C CYS A 35 -26.34 17.40 7.07
N ASP A 36 -27.10 16.32 7.00
CA ASP A 36 -27.39 15.47 8.16
C ASP A 36 -26.44 14.27 8.24
N ASN A 37 -26.03 13.68 7.11
CA ASN A 37 -24.99 12.65 7.06
C ASN A 37 -24.43 12.55 5.64
N PHE A 38 -23.34 13.25 5.35
CA PHE A 38 -22.79 13.33 4.01
C PHE A 38 -22.34 11.95 3.48
N TYR A 39 -21.62 11.19 4.29
CA TYR A 39 -21.16 9.86 3.88
C TYR A 39 -22.32 8.94 3.52
N ARG A 40 -23.41 8.90 4.29
CA ARG A 40 -24.55 8.03 3.97
C ARG A 40 -25.45 8.56 2.87
N HIS A 41 -25.46 9.88 2.65
CA HIS A 41 -26.01 10.45 1.44
C HIS A 41 -25.25 9.96 0.19
N ALA A 42 -23.92 10.04 0.17
CA ALA A 42 -23.11 9.63 -0.97
C ALA A 42 -22.92 8.10 -1.11
N CYS A 43 -22.85 7.38 0.01
CA CYS A 43 -22.50 5.96 0.14
C CYS A 43 -23.55 5.21 0.98
N PRO A 44 -24.77 4.99 0.46
CA PRO A 44 -25.80 4.28 1.20
C PRO A 44 -25.46 2.80 1.39
N LEU A 45 -25.97 2.26 2.48
CA LEU A 45 -25.80 0.86 2.83
C LEU A 45 -26.36 -0.06 1.74
N TYR A 46 -25.67 -1.17 1.48
CA TYR A 46 -26.10 -2.24 0.58
C TYR A 46 -26.27 -1.87 -0.91
N LYS A 47 -25.92 -0.65 -1.32
CA LYS A 47 -25.89 -0.26 -2.75
C LYS A 47 -24.54 -0.48 -3.43
N SER A 48 -23.48 -0.70 -2.66
CA SER A 48 -22.15 -1.05 -3.17
C SER A 48 -21.61 -2.31 -2.48
N GLY A 49 -20.57 -2.90 -3.05
CA GLY A 49 -19.81 -3.98 -2.41
C GLY A 49 -19.13 -3.51 -1.11
N ILE A 50 -18.27 -4.37 -0.55
CA ILE A 50 -17.50 -4.03 0.66
C ILE A 50 -16.71 -2.73 0.45
N PHE A 51 -16.09 -2.60 -0.73
CA PHE A 51 -15.46 -1.37 -1.21
C PHE A 51 -15.88 -1.13 -2.66
N MET A 52 -16.42 0.05 -2.93
CA MET A 52 -16.96 0.40 -4.25
C MET A 52 -15.88 0.35 -5.33
N LEU A 53 -14.73 0.99 -5.10
CA LEU A 53 -13.65 1.05 -6.09
C LEU A 53 -13.06 -0.33 -6.40
N ASN A 54 -12.82 -1.17 -5.40
CA ASN A 54 -12.36 -2.54 -5.65
C ASN A 54 -13.35 -3.34 -6.50
N SER A 55 -14.66 -3.16 -6.25
CA SER A 55 -15.69 -3.85 -7.04
C SER A 55 -15.77 -3.30 -8.48
N ALA A 56 -15.63 -1.98 -8.65
CA ALA A 56 -15.66 -1.32 -9.95
C ALA A 56 -14.48 -1.70 -10.86
N TYR A 57 -13.36 -2.07 -10.26
CA TYR A 57 -12.12 -2.42 -10.96
C TYR A 57 -11.84 -3.94 -11.01
N GLU A 58 -12.66 -4.78 -10.36
CA GLU A 58 -12.42 -6.23 -10.22
C GLU A 58 -12.16 -6.92 -11.58
N ASP A 59 -13.04 -6.70 -12.56
CA ASP A 59 -12.91 -7.27 -13.90
C ASP A 59 -11.65 -6.77 -14.63
N LEU A 60 -11.32 -5.49 -14.46
CA LEU A 60 -10.11 -4.92 -15.05
C LEU A 60 -8.86 -5.56 -14.43
N MET A 61 -8.79 -5.65 -13.10
CA MET A 61 -7.67 -6.26 -12.39
C MET A 61 -7.50 -7.72 -12.77
N TYR A 62 -8.60 -8.49 -12.79
CA TYR A 62 -8.58 -9.88 -13.24
C TYR A 62 -8.05 -10.01 -14.67
N SER A 63 -8.50 -9.15 -15.58
CA SER A 63 -8.05 -9.16 -16.97
C SER A 63 -6.55 -8.85 -17.12
N ILE A 64 -6.00 -8.00 -16.23
CA ILE A 64 -4.59 -7.64 -16.21
C ILE A 64 -3.76 -8.80 -15.65
N GLU A 65 -4.16 -9.36 -14.51
CA GLU A 65 -3.49 -10.53 -13.91
C GLU A 65 -3.44 -11.72 -14.86
N ALA A 66 -4.53 -11.96 -15.59
CA ALA A 66 -4.63 -13.05 -16.57
C ALA A 66 -3.56 -12.97 -17.68
N LYS A 67 -3.04 -11.77 -18.00
CA LYS A 67 -1.96 -11.62 -18.99
C LYS A 67 -0.64 -12.20 -18.51
N PHE A 68 -0.45 -12.33 -17.20
CA PHE A 68 0.80 -12.78 -16.58
C PHE A 68 0.68 -14.16 -15.94
N VAL A 69 -0.40 -14.91 -16.19
CA VAL A 69 -0.58 -16.26 -15.65
C VAL A 69 0.55 -17.21 -16.07
N ASP A 70 1.03 -17.07 -17.31
CA ASP A 70 2.10 -17.90 -17.88
C ASP A 70 3.51 -17.33 -17.64
N ALA A 71 3.62 -16.24 -16.88
CA ALA A 71 4.91 -15.63 -16.57
C ALA A 71 5.82 -16.60 -15.81
N GLU A 72 7.13 -16.54 -16.07
CA GLU A 72 8.09 -17.51 -15.55
C GLU A 72 8.14 -17.52 -14.01
N TRP A 73 7.93 -16.36 -13.37
CA TRP A 73 7.88 -16.25 -11.90
C TRP A 73 6.67 -16.97 -11.26
N ASN A 74 5.69 -17.42 -12.04
CA ASN A 74 4.58 -18.24 -11.56
C ASN A 74 4.86 -19.75 -11.60
N ASN A 75 5.97 -20.16 -12.22
CA ASN A 75 6.27 -21.57 -12.47
C ASN A 75 7.60 -22.02 -11.81
N LEU A 76 7.96 -21.43 -10.66
CA LEU A 76 9.20 -21.72 -9.95
C LEU A 76 9.19 -23.11 -9.30
N ASP A 77 10.23 -23.91 -9.48
CA ASP A 77 10.31 -25.25 -8.91
C ASP A 77 10.50 -25.24 -7.39
N VAL A 78 11.16 -24.21 -6.85
CA VAL A 78 11.28 -23.99 -5.40
C VAL A 78 9.91 -23.83 -4.74
N GLU A 79 8.99 -23.09 -5.39
CA GLU A 79 7.67 -22.81 -4.85
C GLU A 79 6.74 -24.03 -4.98
N LYS A 80 6.86 -24.81 -6.07
CA LYS A 80 6.17 -26.09 -6.19
C LYS A 80 6.55 -27.03 -5.04
N THR A 81 7.84 -27.06 -4.71
CA THR A 81 8.35 -27.84 -3.56
C THR A 81 7.81 -27.32 -2.24
N PHE A 82 7.79 -25.99 -2.06
CA PHE A 82 7.18 -25.35 -0.91
C PHE A 82 5.71 -25.74 -0.74
N LYS A 83 4.91 -25.63 -1.80
CA LYS A 83 3.47 -25.91 -1.74
C LYS A 83 3.13 -27.37 -1.43
N ARG A 84 3.91 -28.34 -1.93
CA ARG A 84 3.67 -29.78 -1.70
C ARG A 84 4.23 -30.32 -0.39
N THR A 85 5.07 -29.56 0.32
CA THR A 85 5.73 -30.02 1.54
C THR A 85 4.73 -30.17 2.69
N LEU A 86 4.73 -31.32 3.37
CA LEU A 86 3.88 -31.63 4.52
C LEU A 86 4.56 -31.20 5.82
N TYR A 87 4.61 -29.89 6.08
CA TYR A 87 5.37 -29.30 7.20
C TYR A 87 5.04 -29.88 8.59
N LYS A 88 3.79 -30.28 8.83
CA LYS A 88 3.34 -30.86 10.10
C LYS A 88 3.92 -32.25 10.39
N GLU A 89 4.44 -32.92 9.36
CA GLU A 89 5.04 -34.25 9.47
C GLU A 89 6.57 -34.17 9.64
N LEU A 90 7.15 -32.97 9.52
CA LEU A 90 8.59 -32.75 9.64
C LEU A 90 8.97 -32.49 11.11
N PRO A 91 10.17 -32.94 11.55
CA PRO A 91 10.71 -32.57 12.85
C PRO A 91 11.17 -31.09 12.85
N SER A 92 11.83 -30.63 13.91
CA SER A 92 12.48 -29.31 13.89
C SER A 92 13.51 -29.22 12.76
N ILE A 93 13.80 -28.01 12.28
CA ILE A 93 14.68 -27.79 11.12
C ILE A 93 16.09 -28.35 11.37
N ASP A 94 16.65 -28.18 12.57
CA ASP A 94 17.95 -28.72 12.96
C ASP A 94 17.98 -30.26 12.88
N GLU A 95 16.92 -30.90 13.35
CA GLU A 95 16.77 -32.35 13.35
C GLU A 95 16.53 -32.88 11.93
N PHE A 96 15.71 -32.19 11.14
CA PHE A 96 15.50 -32.51 9.73
C PHE A 96 16.81 -32.48 8.95
N ILE A 97 17.58 -31.38 9.01
CA ILE A 97 18.86 -31.24 8.31
C ILE A 97 19.84 -32.35 8.73
N ALA A 98 19.91 -32.67 10.03
CA ALA A 98 20.76 -33.74 10.54
C ALA A 98 20.35 -35.12 10.02
N ASN A 99 19.04 -35.41 9.96
CA ASN A 99 18.51 -36.68 9.45
C ASN A 99 18.75 -36.84 7.93
N VAL A 100 18.63 -35.76 7.16
CA VAL A 100 18.98 -35.77 5.73
C VAL A 100 20.47 -36.02 5.54
N TYR A 101 21.34 -35.36 6.32
CA TYR A 101 22.77 -35.60 6.25
C TYR A 101 23.16 -37.01 6.67
N LEU A 102 22.52 -37.57 7.70
CA LEU A 102 22.73 -38.95 8.13
C LEU A 102 22.48 -39.92 6.97
N SER A 103 21.35 -39.74 6.29
CA SER A 103 20.95 -40.56 5.15
C SER A 103 21.94 -40.42 3.99
N LEU A 104 22.34 -39.19 3.64
CA LEU A 104 23.35 -38.91 2.62
C LEU A 104 24.72 -39.50 2.97
N CYS A 105 25.12 -39.44 4.24
CA CYS A 105 26.39 -39.97 4.71
C CYS A 105 26.45 -41.50 4.60
N GLN A 106 25.34 -42.17 4.91
CA GLN A 106 25.19 -43.63 4.85
C GLN A 106 24.99 -44.17 3.43
N ASP A 107 24.55 -43.32 2.48
CA ASP A 107 24.43 -43.69 1.07
C ASP A 107 25.81 -44.03 0.48
N ILE A 108 25.93 -45.28 -0.01
CA ILE A 108 27.15 -45.82 -0.62
C ILE A 108 27.43 -45.21 -1.99
N ASP A 109 26.40 -44.72 -2.66
CA ASP A 109 26.49 -44.09 -3.99
C ASP A 109 26.73 -42.58 -3.88
N ALA A 110 26.61 -42.01 -2.67
CA ALA A 110 26.90 -40.60 -2.44
C ALA A 110 28.42 -40.35 -2.39
N THR A 111 28.89 -39.53 -3.32
CA THR A 111 30.29 -39.11 -3.40
C THR A 111 30.67 -38.23 -2.21
N HIS A 112 31.96 -38.21 -1.87
CA HIS A 112 32.47 -37.32 -0.82
C HIS A 112 32.20 -35.83 -1.15
N SER A 113 32.31 -35.44 -2.43
CA SER A 113 32.00 -34.07 -2.88
C SER A 113 30.54 -33.68 -2.64
N GLN A 114 29.57 -34.59 -2.81
CA GLN A 114 28.16 -34.32 -2.49
C GLN A 114 27.94 -34.11 -0.98
N LYS A 115 28.64 -34.89 -0.14
CA LYS A 115 28.60 -34.73 1.33
C LYS A 115 29.19 -33.39 1.75
N GLU A 116 30.30 -32.97 1.15
CA GLU A 116 30.87 -31.64 1.38
C GLU A 116 29.95 -30.51 0.90
N ALA A 117 29.35 -30.67 -0.27
CA ALA A 117 28.44 -29.68 -0.84
C ALA A 117 27.21 -29.46 0.05
N PHE A 118 26.59 -30.54 0.56
CA PHE A 118 25.50 -30.44 1.54
C PHE A 118 25.90 -29.60 2.76
N LEU A 119 27.06 -29.91 3.34
CA LEU A 119 27.55 -29.21 4.53
C LEU A 119 27.89 -27.74 4.24
N LEU A 120 28.40 -27.44 3.05
CA LEU A 120 28.62 -26.08 2.58
C LEU A 120 27.33 -25.28 2.45
N TRP A 121 26.25 -25.89 1.95
CA TRP A 121 24.95 -25.23 1.89
C TRP A 121 24.44 -24.86 3.28
N VAL A 122 24.53 -25.77 4.25
CA VAL A 122 24.18 -25.47 5.65
C VAL A 122 25.07 -24.38 6.22
N GLN A 123 26.38 -24.48 5.99
CA GLN A 123 27.36 -23.52 6.49
C GLN A 123 27.10 -22.09 5.98
N ASN A 124 26.80 -21.96 4.69
CA ASN A 124 26.61 -20.66 4.05
C ASN A 124 25.28 -20.01 4.44
N THR A 125 24.25 -20.79 4.74
CA THR A 125 22.88 -20.29 4.94
C THR A 125 22.50 -20.23 6.42
N LYS A 126 22.72 -21.31 7.19
CA LYS A 126 22.31 -21.39 8.59
C LYS A 126 23.36 -20.85 9.57
N LEU A 127 24.64 -20.83 9.19
CA LEU A 127 25.72 -20.31 10.04
C LEU A 127 26.29 -18.98 9.55
N ASP A 128 25.74 -18.45 8.44
CA ASP A 128 26.18 -17.23 7.77
C ASP A 128 27.71 -17.17 7.58
N HIS A 129 28.27 -18.19 6.92
CA HIS A 129 29.72 -18.32 6.78
C HIS A 129 30.19 -19.05 5.52
N GLY A 130 30.24 -18.34 4.39
CA GLY A 130 30.75 -18.89 3.12
C GLY A 130 32.22 -18.61 2.78
N GLY A 131 32.96 -17.95 3.68
CA GLY A 131 34.35 -17.54 3.44
C GLY A 131 35.39 -18.62 3.76
N GLU A 132 36.49 -18.62 3.01
CA GLU A 132 37.76 -19.20 3.46
C GLU A 132 38.68 -18.09 3.99
N PRO A 133 39.43 -18.31 5.08
CA PRO A 133 39.48 -19.54 5.88
C PRO A 133 38.22 -19.70 6.74
N CYS A 134 37.77 -20.94 6.88
CA CYS A 134 36.64 -21.25 7.73
C CYS A 134 36.96 -21.03 9.21
N ILE A 135 36.02 -20.47 9.98
CA ILE A 135 36.23 -20.02 11.37
C ILE A 135 35.55 -20.96 12.38
N PHE A 136 36.36 -21.56 13.26
CA PHE A 136 35.95 -22.33 14.46
C PHE A 136 34.76 -23.30 14.28
N ASP A 137 33.69 -23.09 15.03
CA ASP A 137 32.50 -23.93 15.11
C ASP A 137 31.61 -23.81 13.88
N LYS A 138 31.82 -22.81 13.04
CA LYS A 138 31.14 -22.67 11.75
C LYS A 138 31.62 -23.69 10.71
N CYS A 139 32.74 -24.37 10.93
CA CYS A 139 33.27 -25.34 9.96
C CYS A 139 32.52 -26.65 9.97
N LEU A 140 31.87 -26.95 8.84
CA LEU A 140 31.10 -28.18 8.65
C LEU A 140 31.80 -29.19 7.74
N LYS A 141 32.58 -28.74 6.72
CA LYS A 141 33.27 -29.63 5.75
C LYS A 141 33.98 -30.85 6.38
N PRO A 142 34.73 -30.74 7.50
CA PRO A 142 35.40 -31.90 8.08
C PRO A 142 34.48 -33.08 8.44
N LEU A 143 33.18 -32.83 8.68
CA LEU A 143 32.19 -33.87 8.94
C LEU A 143 32.04 -34.84 7.77
N ALA A 144 32.30 -34.41 6.52
CA ALA A 144 32.27 -35.28 5.34
C ALA A 144 33.31 -36.41 5.36
N HIS A 145 34.40 -36.24 6.12
CA HIS A 145 35.43 -37.27 6.30
C HIS A 145 35.13 -38.22 7.46
N ASP A 146 34.13 -37.92 8.30
CA ASP A 146 33.79 -38.77 9.43
C ASP A 146 33.06 -40.04 8.96
N LYS A 147 33.71 -41.19 9.16
CA LYS A 147 33.15 -42.50 8.82
C LYS A 147 31.99 -42.92 9.73
N ASN A 148 31.81 -42.26 10.88
CA ASN A 148 30.67 -42.46 11.77
C ASN A 148 29.58 -41.43 11.47
N CYS A 149 28.68 -41.79 10.55
CA CYS A 149 27.61 -40.90 10.10
C CYS A 149 26.67 -40.43 11.23
N THR A 150 26.38 -41.30 12.20
CA THR A 150 25.53 -40.93 13.35
C THR A 150 26.17 -39.84 14.19
N ARG A 151 27.48 -39.96 14.46
CA ARG A 151 28.23 -38.91 15.17
C ARG A 151 28.32 -37.63 14.34
N ALA A 152 28.58 -37.75 13.04
CA ALA A 152 28.68 -36.60 12.15
C ALA A 152 27.37 -35.80 12.10
N ALA A 153 26.23 -36.49 11.97
CA ALA A 153 24.90 -35.89 11.98
C ALA A 153 24.55 -35.25 13.34
N ALA A 154 24.87 -35.92 14.46
CA ALA A 154 24.66 -35.33 15.79
C ALA A 154 25.50 -34.06 16.00
N ASN A 155 26.75 -34.06 15.55
CA ASN A 155 27.62 -32.89 15.59
C ASN A 155 27.09 -31.76 14.71
N LEU A 156 26.54 -32.07 13.53
CA LEU A 156 25.89 -31.09 12.67
C LEU A 156 24.70 -30.45 13.37
N ARG A 157 23.79 -31.25 13.95
CA ARG A 157 22.61 -30.77 14.68
C ARG A 157 22.99 -29.78 15.78
N ASN A 158 23.97 -30.13 16.61
CA ASN A 158 24.38 -29.33 17.76
C ASN A 158 25.01 -27.97 17.40
N LYS A 159 25.30 -27.73 16.11
CA LYS A 159 25.84 -26.46 15.60
C LYS A 159 24.76 -25.52 15.06
N MET A 160 23.50 -25.95 14.99
CA MET A 160 22.39 -25.15 14.45
C MET A 160 21.43 -24.75 15.57
N ASP A 161 20.82 -23.58 15.40
CA ASP A 161 19.75 -23.12 16.28
C ASP A 161 18.46 -23.92 16.05
N PHE A 162 17.68 -24.08 17.11
CA PHE A 162 16.36 -24.70 17.04
C PHE A 162 15.38 -23.79 16.31
N GLU A 163 14.74 -24.31 15.25
CA GLU A 163 13.72 -23.61 14.47
C GLU A 163 12.63 -24.61 14.05
N THR A 164 11.36 -24.16 14.02
CA THR A 164 10.23 -24.99 13.58
C THR A 164 9.81 -24.65 12.16
N PHE A 165 9.30 -25.65 11.43
CA PHE A 165 8.79 -25.44 10.08
C PHE A 165 7.53 -24.57 10.01
N ASP A 166 6.76 -24.46 11.09
CA ASP A 166 5.55 -23.61 11.12
C ASP A 166 5.88 -22.13 10.94
N ILE A 167 6.91 -21.64 11.64
CA ILE A 167 7.38 -20.26 11.51
C ILE A 167 7.94 -20.02 10.11
N PHE A 168 8.78 -20.94 9.63
CA PHE A 168 9.34 -20.90 8.29
C PHE A 168 8.26 -20.84 7.20
N GLN A 169 7.27 -21.73 7.27
CA GLN A 169 6.19 -21.81 6.28
C GLN A 169 5.37 -20.51 6.27
N LYS A 170 4.98 -20.00 7.44
CA LYS A 170 4.19 -18.75 7.50
C LYS A 170 4.96 -17.58 6.88
N LYS A 171 6.25 -17.43 7.23
CA LYS A 171 7.11 -16.38 6.69
C LYS A 171 7.25 -16.47 5.16
N TRP A 172 7.58 -17.65 4.66
CA TRP A 172 7.89 -17.82 3.23
C TRP A 172 6.66 -17.82 2.32
N ARG A 173 5.51 -18.25 2.83
CA ARG A 173 4.23 -18.04 2.14
C ARG A 173 4.00 -16.55 1.86
N ASN A 174 4.09 -15.74 2.91
CA ASN A 174 3.91 -14.28 2.79
C ASN A 174 4.95 -13.65 1.84
N ASN A 175 6.21 -14.10 1.88
CA ASN A 175 7.26 -13.58 1.00
C ASN A 175 7.00 -13.88 -0.48
N PHE A 176 6.58 -15.11 -0.82
CA PHE A 176 6.24 -15.47 -2.20
C PHE A 176 5.00 -14.71 -2.68
N ASP A 177 3.95 -14.66 -1.85
CA ASP A 177 2.72 -13.96 -2.18
C ASP A 177 3.00 -12.48 -2.43
N TYR A 178 3.75 -11.82 -1.55
CA TYR A 178 4.13 -10.41 -1.69
C TYR A 178 4.97 -10.14 -2.94
N ALA A 179 6.03 -10.92 -3.19
CA ALA A 179 6.88 -10.72 -4.36
C ALA A 179 6.09 -10.85 -5.67
N LYS A 180 5.15 -11.80 -5.73
CA LYS A 180 4.28 -11.99 -6.90
C LYS A 180 3.29 -10.86 -7.06
N THR A 181 2.61 -10.46 -5.99
CA THR A 181 1.71 -9.30 -5.96
C THR A 181 2.41 -8.06 -6.53
N ASN A 182 3.67 -7.81 -6.15
CA ASN A 182 4.45 -6.69 -6.69
C ASN A 182 4.74 -6.85 -8.18
N LEU A 183 5.14 -8.05 -8.62
CA LEU A 183 5.37 -8.33 -10.04
C LEU A 183 4.10 -8.12 -10.86
N TYR A 184 2.94 -8.53 -10.36
CA TYR A 184 1.66 -8.26 -11.02
C TYR A 184 1.39 -6.76 -11.11
N GLY A 185 1.55 -6.01 -10.02
CA GLY A 185 1.29 -4.57 -10.03
C GLY A 185 2.23 -3.75 -10.89
N VAL A 186 3.53 -4.02 -10.82
CA VAL A 186 4.49 -3.32 -11.67
C VAL A 186 4.22 -3.60 -13.14
N ASN A 187 3.98 -4.86 -13.52
CA ASN A 187 3.68 -5.19 -14.91
C ASN A 187 2.31 -4.65 -15.35
N ALA A 188 1.31 -4.61 -14.47
CA ALA A 188 0.02 -3.97 -14.74
C ALA A 188 0.21 -2.52 -15.16
N ILE A 189 1.00 -1.76 -14.40
CA ILE A 189 1.25 -0.34 -14.68
C ILE A 189 2.10 -0.17 -15.95
N LEU A 190 3.11 -1.01 -16.16
CA LEU A 190 3.98 -0.95 -17.35
C LEU A 190 3.26 -1.28 -18.66
N GLU A 191 2.32 -2.23 -18.63
CA GLU A 191 1.53 -2.63 -19.81
C GLU A 191 0.32 -1.70 -20.03
N ALA A 192 -0.10 -0.94 -19.03
CA ALA A 192 -1.23 -0.05 -19.13
C ALA A 192 -0.85 1.34 -19.66
N ASP A 193 -1.78 1.97 -20.39
CA ASP A 193 -1.61 3.35 -20.82
C ASP A 193 -2.06 4.33 -19.72
N VAL A 194 -1.30 4.37 -18.62
CA VAL A 194 -1.56 5.22 -17.44
C VAL A 194 -0.44 6.26 -17.20
N ARG A 195 0.42 6.48 -18.21
CA ARG A 195 1.55 7.43 -18.12
C ARG A 195 1.09 8.87 -17.87
N GLY A 196 -0.06 9.26 -18.42
CA GLY A 196 -0.67 10.57 -18.16
C GLY A 196 -1.09 10.69 -16.70
N GLY A 197 -1.70 9.65 -16.13
CA GLY A 197 -2.04 9.54 -14.72
C GLY A 197 -0.83 9.70 -13.80
N ILE A 198 0.28 9.02 -14.10
CA ILE A 198 1.56 9.17 -13.36
C ILE A 198 2.04 10.63 -13.42
N VAL A 199 2.06 11.25 -14.60
CA VAL A 199 2.48 12.66 -14.75
C VAL A 199 1.55 13.60 -13.98
N ARG A 200 0.25 13.36 -14.02
CA ARG A 200 -0.76 14.18 -13.34
C ARG A 200 -0.57 14.15 -11.82
N ILE A 201 -0.39 12.97 -11.23
CA ILE A 201 -0.13 12.81 -9.80
C ILE A 201 1.21 13.43 -9.42
N ARG A 202 2.28 13.20 -10.19
CA ARG A 202 3.61 13.80 -9.92
C ARG A 202 3.55 15.32 -9.88
N ASN A 203 2.87 15.92 -10.85
CA ASN A 203 2.70 17.38 -10.89
C ASN A 203 1.87 17.88 -9.70
N LEU A 204 0.84 17.14 -9.29
CA LEU A 204 0.02 17.49 -8.13
C LEU A 204 0.81 17.41 -6.82
N VAL A 205 1.59 16.34 -6.63
CA VAL A 205 2.47 16.19 -5.46
C VAL A 205 3.46 17.37 -5.39
N GLN A 206 4.05 17.78 -6.51
CA GLN A 206 4.92 18.97 -6.50
C GLN A 206 4.17 20.24 -6.08
N LYS A 207 2.94 20.45 -6.56
CA LYS A 207 2.10 21.58 -6.11
C LYS A 207 1.87 21.52 -4.59
N TYR A 208 1.63 20.34 -4.03
CA TYR A 208 1.48 20.18 -2.58
C TYR A 208 2.76 20.47 -1.82
N VAL A 209 3.92 20.00 -2.29
CA VAL A 209 5.24 20.29 -1.70
C VAL A 209 5.52 21.80 -1.69
N ASP A 210 5.25 22.49 -2.80
CA ASP A 210 5.43 23.95 -2.91
C ASP A 210 4.51 24.68 -1.91
N LYS A 211 3.24 24.30 -1.86
CA LYS A 211 2.24 24.92 -1.00
C LYS A 211 2.50 24.67 0.48
N LEU A 212 2.84 23.44 0.86
CA LEU A 212 3.27 23.11 2.22
C LEU A 212 4.50 23.91 2.61
N SER A 213 5.49 24.02 1.71
CA SER A 213 6.70 24.79 1.99
C SER A 213 6.39 26.24 2.34
N ASP A 214 5.42 26.86 1.67
CA ASP A 214 4.99 28.22 2.00
C ASP A 214 4.21 28.29 3.31
N TRP A 215 3.32 27.33 3.58
CA TRP A 215 2.62 27.26 4.86
C TRP A 215 3.57 27.04 6.05
N ILE A 216 4.59 26.19 5.91
CA ILE A 216 5.59 25.91 6.94
C ILE A 216 6.35 27.19 7.32
N LYS A 217 6.75 28.01 6.33
CA LYS A 217 7.45 29.29 6.56
C LYS A 217 6.62 30.31 7.34
N GLU A 218 5.31 30.12 7.44
CA GLU A 218 4.39 30.97 8.20
C GLU A 218 3.88 30.29 9.47
N THR A 219 4.26 29.04 9.73
CA THR A 219 3.71 28.22 10.83
C THR A 219 4.33 28.63 12.17
N PRO A 220 3.55 29.22 13.11
CA PRO A 220 4.14 29.81 14.32
C PRO A 220 4.82 28.79 15.23
N TRP A 221 4.23 27.62 15.49
CA TRP A 221 4.88 26.59 16.30
C TRP A 221 6.20 26.11 15.67
N ALA A 222 6.28 26.01 14.34
CA ALA A 222 7.51 25.59 13.65
C ALA A 222 8.60 26.67 13.80
N ILE A 223 8.26 27.93 13.52
CA ILE A 223 9.18 29.07 13.63
C ILE A 223 9.66 29.28 15.08
N ASN A 224 8.72 29.30 16.04
CA ASN A 224 9.02 29.56 17.44
C ASN A 224 9.95 28.50 18.04
N ASN A 225 9.90 27.27 17.51
CA ASN A 225 10.76 26.16 17.91
C ASN A 225 11.97 25.96 16.99
N LYS A 226 12.18 26.82 15.99
CA LYS A 226 13.26 26.72 14.99
C LYS A 226 13.30 25.37 14.26
N ALA A 227 12.12 24.78 14.04
CA ALA A 227 11.94 23.49 13.37
C ALA A 227 11.63 23.66 11.87
N ASP A 228 11.29 24.87 11.43
CA ASP A 228 10.90 25.24 10.07
C ASP A 228 11.87 24.71 8.99
N ASN A 229 13.18 24.97 9.13
CA ASN A 229 14.15 24.50 8.12
C ASN A 229 14.24 22.97 8.04
N MET A 230 14.21 22.27 9.18
CA MET A 230 14.21 20.80 9.21
C MET A 230 12.97 20.24 8.52
N ILE A 231 11.80 20.81 8.81
CA ILE A 231 10.54 20.37 8.20
C ILE A 231 10.58 20.61 6.69
N LEU A 232 11.09 21.77 6.25
CA LEU A 232 11.28 22.07 4.82
C LEU A 232 12.24 21.08 4.16
N ASP A 233 13.36 20.72 4.79
CA ASP A 233 14.33 19.77 4.25
C ASP A 233 13.70 18.39 4.03
N VAL A 234 12.80 17.95 4.92
CA VAL A 234 12.09 16.68 4.78
C VAL A 234 11.02 16.79 3.68
N VAL A 235 10.14 17.79 3.71
CA VAL A 235 9.06 17.96 2.73
C VAL A 235 9.60 18.08 1.29
N ASN A 236 10.71 18.78 1.09
CA ASN A 236 11.30 18.96 -0.24
C ASN A 236 11.94 17.69 -0.82
N GLN A 237 12.06 16.61 -0.06
CA GLN A 237 12.54 15.33 -0.58
C GLN A 237 11.43 14.52 -1.25
N LEU A 238 10.16 14.78 -0.93
CA LEU A 238 9.03 13.98 -1.38
C LEU A 238 8.94 13.89 -2.90
N TYR A 239 8.76 12.68 -3.42
CA TYR A 239 8.47 12.48 -4.84
C TYR A 239 7.65 11.21 -5.09
N VAL A 240 6.96 11.17 -6.22
CA VAL A 240 6.24 9.98 -6.68
C VAL A 240 7.23 8.95 -7.18
N HIS A 241 7.23 7.76 -6.57
CA HIS A 241 8.04 6.64 -7.04
C HIS A 241 7.41 6.04 -8.31
N ASP A 242 8.03 6.34 -9.44
CA ASP A 242 7.56 5.96 -10.78
C ASP A 242 8.62 5.20 -11.59
N ASN A 243 9.76 4.84 -10.96
CA ASN A 243 10.80 4.07 -11.60
C ASN A 243 10.50 2.56 -11.57
N LEU A 244 9.39 2.21 -12.20
CA LEU A 244 8.82 0.87 -12.25
C LEU A 244 9.78 -0.17 -12.85
N GLY A 245 10.71 0.24 -13.73
CA GLY A 245 11.72 -0.65 -14.29
C GLY A 245 12.73 -1.15 -13.24
N ILE A 246 13.09 -0.32 -12.25
CA ILE A 246 13.92 -0.76 -11.12
C ILE A 246 13.12 -1.71 -10.24
N SER A 247 11.85 -1.41 -9.98
CA SER A 247 10.97 -2.25 -9.17
C SER A 247 10.73 -3.62 -9.76
N LEU A 248 10.50 -3.68 -11.07
CA LEU A 248 10.36 -4.94 -11.79
C LEU A 248 11.65 -5.76 -11.63
N ARG A 249 12.81 -5.15 -11.92
CA ARG A 249 14.10 -5.84 -11.85
C ARG A 249 14.39 -6.37 -10.44
N LYS A 250 14.24 -5.56 -9.40
CA LYS A 250 14.51 -5.98 -8.01
C LYS A 250 13.63 -7.16 -7.58
N ASN A 251 12.33 -7.13 -7.92
CA ASN A 251 11.42 -8.23 -7.58
C ASN A 251 11.71 -9.50 -8.40
N LEU A 252 12.06 -9.38 -9.68
CA LEU A 252 12.50 -10.52 -10.51
C LEU A 252 13.82 -11.11 -9.99
N ASP A 253 14.80 -10.28 -9.68
CA ASP A 253 16.09 -10.69 -9.13
C ASP A 253 15.91 -11.44 -7.81
N TYR A 254 14.97 -11.00 -6.96
CA TYR A 254 14.64 -11.66 -5.70
C TYR A 254 14.13 -13.10 -5.94
N VAL A 255 13.07 -13.27 -6.73
CA VAL A 255 12.45 -14.59 -6.95
C VAL A 255 13.35 -15.52 -7.76
N PHE A 256 14.06 -15.01 -8.76
CA PHE A 256 14.96 -15.83 -9.58
C PHE A 256 16.27 -16.17 -8.87
N THR A 257 16.77 -15.32 -7.96
CA THR A 257 17.91 -15.72 -7.10
C THR A 257 17.55 -16.91 -6.22
N ILE A 258 16.33 -16.92 -5.64
CA ILE A 258 15.84 -18.06 -4.85
C ILE A 258 15.79 -19.31 -5.72
N GLU A 259 15.17 -19.24 -6.90
CA GLU A 259 15.05 -20.36 -7.82
C GLU A 259 16.43 -20.89 -8.28
N GLN A 260 17.35 -19.99 -8.63
CA GLN A 260 18.70 -20.36 -9.03
C GLN A 260 19.46 -21.07 -7.91
N ASN A 261 19.34 -20.60 -6.67
CA ASN A 261 19.93 -21.24 -5.50
C ASN A 261 19.33 -22.62 -5.26
N TYR A 262 18.02 -22.77 -5.40
CA TYR A 262 17.32 -24.05 -5.30
C TYR A 262 17.84 -25.06 -6.33
N LEU A 263 17.82 -24.67 -7.62
CA LEU A 263 18.29 -25.53 -8.71
C LEU A 263 19.78 -25.85 -8.59
N LYS A 264 20.60 -24.93 -8.08
CA LYS A 264 22.02 -25.18 -7.80
C LYS A 264 22.20 -26.21 -6.69
N CYS A 265 21.49 -26.07 -5.58
CA CYS A 265 21.56 -27.02 -4.48
C CYS A 265 21.19 -28.45 -4.92
N LEU A 266 20.15 -28.61 -5.75
CA LEU A 266 19.76 -29.92 -6.28
C LEU A 266 20.85 -30.57 -7.13
N ARG A 267 21.52 -29.79 -7.99
CA ARG A 267 22.64 -30.27 -8.80
C ARG A 267 23.82 -30.72 -7.94
N ASP A 268 24.07 -30.02 -6.83
CA ASP A 268 25.22 -30.27 -5.97
C ASP A 268 25.04 -31.51 -5.06
N THR A 269 23.81 -31.89 -4.71
CA THR A 269 23.54 -32.83 -3.59
C THR A 269 22.93 -34.19 -3.97
N LYS A 270 22.40 -34.38 -5.20
CA LYS A 270 21.57 -35.51 -5.69
C LYS A 270 20.05 -35.26 -5.51
N GLN A 271 19.23 -35.74 -6.43
CA GLN A 271 17.78 -35.52 -6.38
C GLN A 271 17.08 -36.65 -5.60
N SER A 272 16.50 -36.30 -4.44
CA SER A 272 15.53 -37.09 -3.67
C SER A 272 14.49 -36.16 -3.08
N THR A 273 13.35 -36.69 -2.62
CA THR A 273 12.29 -35.87 -2.02
C THR A 273 12.78 -35.09 -0.79
N GLU A 274 13.57 -35.70 0.08
CA GLU A 274 14.13 -35.04 1.27
C GLU A 274 15.16 -33.98 0.91
N LEU A 275 15.98 -34.24 -0.13
CA LEU A 275 16.94 -33.27 -0.65
C LEU A 275 16.27 -32.10 -1.37
N GLU A 276 15.11 -32.30 -1.99
CA GLU A 276 14.28 -31.21 -2.52
C GLU A 276 13.79 -30.28 -1.40
N ILE A 277 13.29 -30.83 -0.29
CA ILE A 277 12.86 -30.03 0.87
C ILE A 277 14.07 -29.32 1.51
N PHE A 278 15.20 -30.01 1.65
CA PHE A 278 16.44 -29.40 2.10
C PHE A 278 16.88 -28.24 1.21
N CYS A 279 16.93 -28.44 -0.10
CA CYS A 279 17.36 -27.40 -1.03
C CYS A 279 16.40 -26.23 -1.07
N MET A 280 15.08 -26.46 -0.94
CA MET A 280 14.11 -25.38 -0.79
C MET A 280 14.39 -24.58 0.49
N LEU A 281 14.62 -25.25 1.62
CA LEU A 281 14.96 -24.58 2.88
C LEU A 281 16.24 -23.75 2.77
N MET A 282 17.30 -24.29 2.16
CA MET A 282 18.57 -23.57 1.95
C MET A 282 18.38 -22.39 0.99
N ALA A 283 17.65 -22.60 -0.10
CA ALA A 283 17.40 -21.60 -1.12
C ALA A 283 16.50 -20.47 -0.65
N CYS A 284 15.70 -20.68 0.40
CA CYS A 284 14.92 -19.67 1.13
C CYS A 284 15.69 -19.09 2.34
N SER A 285 16.69 -19.77 2.90
CA SER A 285 17.48 -19.24 4.03
C SER A 285 18.75 -18.49 3.61
N GLY A 286 18.88 -18.20 2.31
CA GLY A 286 20.05 -17.56 1.73
C GLY A 286 20.04 -16.04 1.88
N HIS A 287 21.05 -15.41 1.27
CA HIS A 287 21.15 -13.98 1.13
C HIS A 287 20.61 -13.58 -0.24
N TYR A 288 19.76 -12.54 -0.27
CA TYR A 288 19.15 -12.03 -1.50
C TYR A 288 19.45 -10.55 -1.64
N PRO A 289 19.41 -10.02 -2.88
CA PRO A 289 19.27 -8.58 -3.07
C PRO A 289 18.09 -8.05 -2.28
N GLU A 290 18.21 -6.81 -1.80
CA GLU A 290 17.11 -6.11 -1.16
C GLU A 290 15.90 -6.06 -2.10
N ARG A 291 14.77 -6.58 -1.62
CA ARG A 291 13.49 -6.46 -2.32
C ARG A 291 13.06 -5.00 -2.25
N GLU A 292 12.42 -4.51 -3.31
CA GLU A 292 11.68 -3.25 -3.17
C GLU A 292 10.32 -3.57 -2.56
N ASP A 293 10.11 -3.08 -1.33
CA ASP A 293 8.84 -3.20 -0.64
C ASP A 293 7.87 -2.23 -1.28
N ILE A 294 7.11 -2.74 -2.25
CA ILE A 294 6.14 -1.90 -2.91
C ILE A 294 4.82 -2.62 -3.05
N ASP A 295 3.88 -2.26 -2.18
CA ASP A 295 2.48 -2.65 -2.24
C ASP A 295 1.74 -2.01 -3.45
N PHE A 296 2.36 -2.00 -4.63
CA PHE A 296 1.81 -1.45 -5.88
C PHE A 296 0.47 -2.08 -6.29
N PHE A 297 0.17 -3.24 -5.74
CA PHE A 297 -0.96 -4.07 -6.14
C PHE A 297 -1.96 -4.35 -5.03
N ASN A 298 -1.89 -3.64 -3.90
CA ASN A 298 -3.11 -3.50 -3.10
C ASN A 298 -4.08 -2.68 -3.99
N PRO A 299 -5.18 -3.28 -4.51
CA PRO A 299 -5.86 -2.78 -5.70
C PRO A 299 -6.24 -1.31 -5.57
N PHE A 300 -6.71 -0.87 -4.40
CA PHE A 300 -6.97 0.53 -4.09
C PHE A 300 -6.17 0.95 -2.85
N ASN A 301 -4.93 1.39 -3.07
CA ASN A 301 -4.07 1.90 -2.00
C ASN A 301 -3.07 2.96 -2.50
N ALA A 302 -2.62 3.78 -1.57
CA ALA A 302 -1.41 4.58 -1.67
C ALA A 302 -0.64 4.46 -0.35
N PHE A 303 0.64 4.81 -0.34
CA PHE A 303 1.40 4.88 0.90
C PHE A 303 2.60 5.81 0.75
N ASN A 304 3.05 6.34 1.90
CA ASN A 304 4.27 7.10 2.05
C ASN A 304 5.36 6.23 2.71
N ASP A 305 6.39 5.87 1.93
CA ASP A 305 7.65 5.30 2.42
C ASP A 305 8.77 6.33 2.19
N HIS A 306 8.73 7.39 3.00
CA HIS A 306 9.47 8.63 2.77
C HIS A 306 10.92 8.38 2.33
N PRO A 307 11.38 9.05 1.25
CA PRO A 307 10.71 10.13 0.51
C PRO A 307 9.78 9.66 -0.62
N HIS A 308 9.51 8.35 -0.71
CA HIS A 308 8.80 7.75 -1.83
C HIS A 308 7.29 7.72 -1.58
N LEU A 309 6.54 8.33 -2.48
CA LEU A 309 5.09 8.19 -2.53
C LEU A 309 4.71 7.15 -3.58
N HIS A 310 3.93 6.16 -3.16
CA HIS A 310 3.53 5.04 -3.99
C HIS A 310 2.02 5.06 -4.24
N PHE A 311 1.63 4.81 -5.48
CA PHE A 311 0.23 4.80 -5.89
C PHE A 311 -0.07 3.49 -6.63
N SER A 312 -1.14 2.82 -6.22
CA SER A 312 -1.64 1.62 -6.88
C SER A 312 -2.09 1.89 -8.32
N TYR A 313 -2.17 0.82 -9.11
CA TYR A 313 -2.66 0.89 -10.48
C TYR A 313 -4.04 1.58 -10.60
N ILE A 314 -4.99 1.30 -9.69
CA ILE A 314 -6.33 1.93 -9.73
C ILE A 314 -6.21 3.45 -9.63
N LEU A 315 -5.37 3.97 -8.73
CA LEU A 315 -5.20 5.42 -8.58
C LEU A 315 -4.55 6.06 -9.81
N LEU A 316 -3.61 5.37 -10.44
CA LEU A 316 -2.99 5.83 -11.68
C LEU A 316 -3.98 5.83 -12.85
N ASP A 317 -4.82 4.80 -12.96
CA ASP A 317 -5.89 4.76 -13.97
C ASP A 317 -6.96 5.82 -13.70
N MET A 318 -7.38 6.01 -12.45
CA MET A 318 -8.29 7.10 -12.08
C MET A 318 -7.71 8.47 -12.46
N ALA A 319 -6.42 8.72 -12.19
CA ALA A 319 -5.76 9.95 -12.58
C ALA A 319 -5.70 10.15 -14.11
N GLU A 320 -5.64 9.07 -14.88
CA GLU A 320 -5.68 9.08 -16.34
C GLU A 320 -7.12 9.32 -16.87
N LYS A 321 -8.14 8.70 -16.26
CA LYS A 321 -9.50 8.65 -16.82
C LYS A 321 -10.46 9.69 -16.28
N ILE A 322 -10.30 10.16 -15.04
CA ILE A 322 -11.17 11.19 -14.45
C ILE A 322 -10.97 12.50 -15.21
N LYS A 323 -12.01 12.94 -15.91
CA LYS A 323 -11.89 14.05 -16.87
C LYS A 323 -11.93 15.43 -16.23
N ASN A 324 -12.67 15.56 -15.13
CA ASN A 324 -12.87 16.85 -14.48
C ASN A 324 -11.85 17.03 -13.33
N ASP A 325 -11.14 18.16 -13.30
CA ASP A 325 -10.12 18.41 -12.28
C ASP A 325 -10.68 18.52 -10.86
N ALA A 326 -11.92 19.01 -10.68
CA ALA A 326 -12.58 18.99 -9.36
C ALA A 326 -12.79 17.56 -8.84
N ALA A 327 -13.21 16.65 -9.73
CA ALA A 327 -13.38 15.23 -9.39
C ALA A 327 -12.03 14.59 -9.06
N PHE A 328 -11.01 14.87 -9.88
CA PHE A 328 -9.66 14.36 -9.67
C PHE A 328 -9.07 14.85 -8.34
N LEU A 329 -9.16 16.14 -8.05
CA LEU A 329 -8.65 16.74 -6.82
C LEU A 329 -9.41 16.22 -5.58
N GLY A 330 -10.73 16.04 -5.67
CA GLY A 330 -11.52 15.48 -4.58
C GLY A 330 -11.32 13.97 -4.36
N SER A 331 -10.80 13.24 -5.35
CA SER A 331 -10.56 11.79 -5.28
C SER A 331 -9.06 11.48 -5.09
N VAL A 332 -8.34 11.27 -6.20
CA VAL A 332 -6.92 10.95 -6.22
C VAL A 332 -6.09 12.08 -5.60
N GLY A 333 -6.50 13.34 -5.77
CA GLY A 333 -5.78 14.48 -5.23
C GLY A 333 -5.82 14.54 -3.71
N TYR A 334 -6.98 14.33 -3.09
CA TYR A 334 -7.09 14.17 -1.64
C TYR A 334 -6.20 13.02 -1.15
N ILE A 335 -6.23 11.85 -1.80
CA ILE A 335 -5.39 10.71 -1.41
C ILE A 335 -3.89 11.07 -1.52
N ALA A 336 -3.47 11.72 -2.61
CA ALA A 336 -2.09 12.20 -2.73
C ALA A 336 -1.73 13.23 -1.67
N GLY A 337 -2.66 14.10 -1.28
CA GLY A 337 -2.49 15.05 -0.19
C GLY A 337 -2.37 14.35 1.17
N HIS A 338 -3.14 13.29 1.39
CA HIS A 338 -3.07 12.43 2.57
C HIS A 338 -1.69 11.79 2.68
N GLU A 339 -1.19 11.16 1.61
CA GLU A 339 0.16 10.57 1.61
C GLU A 339 1.26 11.61 1.86
N VAL A 340 1.18 12.78 1.23
CA VAL A 340 2.11 13.88 1.49
C VAL A 340 2.08 14.32 2.96
N SER A 341 0.93 14.21 3.62
CA SER A 341 0.74 14.64 5.01
C SER A 341 1.40 13.71 6.03
N HIS A 342 1.58 12.43 5.72
CA HIS A 342 2.33 11.50 6.58
C HIS A 342 3.78 11.92 6.82
N THR A 343 4.38 12.70 5.93
CA THR A 343 5.70 13.30 6.15
C THR A 343 5.71 14.33 7.28
N LEU A 344 4.56 14.89 7.63
CA LEU A 344 4.40 15.94 8.64
C LEU A 344 3.75 15.47 9.95
N ILE A 345 2.92 14.43 9.87
CA ILE A 345 2.05 14.00 10.97
C ILE A 345 2.31 12.53 11.27
N GLU A 346 2.82 12.27 12.47
CA GLU A 346 3.22 10.93 12.92
C GLU A 346 2.55 10.57 14.25
N ASP A 347 2.38 9.27 14.50
CA ASP A 347 2.07 8.77 15.83
C ASP A 347 3.19 9.14 16.80
N ALA A 348 2.85 9.83 17.88
CA ALA A 348 3.78 10.22 18.93
C ALA A 348 4.48 9.02 19.59
N ASN A 349 3.89 7.82 19.50
CA ASN A 349 4.46 6.57 20.01
C ASN A 349 5.39 5.87 19.01
N ASN A 350 5.39 6.29 17.75
CA ASN A 350 6.14 5.68 16.66
C ASN A 350 6.71 6.73 15.69
N LEU A 351 7.47 7.68 16.22
CA LEU A 351 8.11 8.75 15.45
C LEU A 351 9.18 8.19 14.50
N GLN A 352 9.18 8.65 13.24
CA GLN A 352 10.09 8.18 12.19
C GLN A 352 10.96 9.30 11.61
N LEU A 353 10.36 10.39 11.12
CA LEU A 353 11.01 11.48 10.41
C LEU A 353 11.02 12.77 11.24
N LEU A 354 9.87 13.16 11.79
CA LEU A 354 9.70 14.40 12.52
C LEU A 354 9.41 14.13 13.99
N PRO A 355 10.38 14.33 14.91
CA PRO A 355 10.18 13.98 16.31
C PRO A 355 9.22 14.92 17.07
N TYR A 356 8.62 15.90 16.38
CA TYR A 356 8.01 17.08 16.99
C TYR A 356 6.74 17.52 16.24
N PHE A 357 5.60 17.39 16.90
CA PHE A 357 4.30 17.90 16.45
C PHE A 357 3.60 18.66 17.59
N SER A 358 2.65 19.56 17.27
CA SER A 358 1.95 20.37 18.29
C SER A 358 0.87 19.53 18.99
N ASN A 359 0.95 19.41 20.32
CA ASN A 359 -0.07 18.72 21.12
C ASN A 359 -1.45 19.39 21.01
N GLU A 360 -1.50 20.70 20.86
CA GLU A 360 -2.74 21.44 20.59
C GLU A 360 -3.36 21.01 19.26
N THR A 361 -2.54 20.84 18.22
CA THR A 361 -3.00 20.31 16.92
C THR A 361 -3.52 18.87 17.05
N VAL A 362 -2.79 17.99 17.76
CA VAL A 362 -3.22 16.61 18.03
C VAL A 362 -4.58 16.58 18.73
N GLN A 363 -4.74 17.36 19.80
CA GLN A 363 -5.98 17.43 20.58
C GLN A 363 -7.14 17.96 19.74
N CYS A 364 -6.89 18.93 18.85
CA CYS A 364 -7.90 19.42 17.94
C CYS A 364 -8.36 18.31 16.99
N ILE A 365 -7.42 17.66 16.28
CA ILE A 365 -7.71 16.59 15.31
C ILE A 365 -8.48 15.46 15.99
N GLN A 366 -7.93 14.86 17.06
CA GLN A 366 -8.55 13.72 17.73
C GLN A 366 -9.88 14.11 18.37
N GLY A 367 -10.00 15.32 18.93
CA GLY A 367 -11.26 15.84 19.45
C GLY A 367 -12.33 15.98 18.38
N GLN A 368 -11.94 16.40 17.17
CA GLN A 368 -12.86 16.52 16.02
C GLN A 368 -13.30 15.15 15.50
N TYR A 369 -12.40 14.18 15.43
CA TYR A 369 -12.73 12.79 15.10
C TYR A 369 -13.62 12.15 16.16
N GLN A 370 -13.38 12.41 17.45
CA GLN A 370 -14.23 11.90 18.52
C GLN A 370 -15.66 12.47 18.43
N LYS A 371 -15.81 13.78 18.19
CA LYS A 371 -17.14 14.39 17.98
C LYS A 371 -17.84 13.81 16.76
N THR A 372 -17.11 13.59 15.68
CA THR A 372 -17.65 12.95 14.47
C THR A 372 -18.11 11.52 14.77
N CYS A 373 -17.33 10.76 15.54
CA CYS A 373 -17.73 9.45 16.03
C CYS A 373 -19.00 9.53 16.89
N ASP A 374 -19.08 10.46 17.84
CA ASP A 374 -20.26 10.61 18.71
C ASP A 374 -21.55 10.89 17.92
N SER A 375 -21.46 11.65 16.81
CA SER A 375 -22.58 11.97 15.93
C SER A 375 -22.94 10.84 14.95
N TYR A 376 -21.95 10.13 14.41
CA TYR A 376 -22.15 9.23 13.25
C TYR A 376 -21.87 7.76 13.53
N LYS A 377 -21.63 7.38 14.78
CA LYS A 377 -21.37 5.98 15.16
C LYS A 377 -22.45 5.04 14.66
N GLU A 378 -22.01 3.99 13.96
CA GLU A 378 -22.89 2.90 13.55
C GLU A 378 -22.76 1.66 14.43
N ILE A 379 -21.59 1.02 14.44
CA ILE A 379 -21.30 -0.12 15.33
C ILE A 379 -20.31 0.32 16.40
N SER A 380 -19.10 0.68 15.99
CA SER A 380 -18.05 1.17 16.87
C SER A 380 -17.13 2.14 16.12
N CYS A 381 -16.62 3.11 16.87
CA CYS A 381 -15.61 4.09 16.46
C CYS A 381 -15.01 4.70 17.73
N GLY A 382 -13.91 5.42 17.56
CA GLY A 382 -13.28 6.24 18.58
C GLY A 382 -12.17 7.07 17.96
N ALA A 383 -11.52 7.89 18.78
CA ALA A 383 -10.33 8.63 18.45
C ALA A 383 -9.27 8.28 19.50
N VAL A 384 -8.26 7.48 19.11
CA VAL A 384 -7.16 7.07 20.00
C VAL A 384 -5.81 7.48 19.42
N ASP A 385 -4.80 7.56 20.27
CA ASP A 385 -3.50 8.18 19.95
C ASP A 385 -2.84 7.59 18.70
N ASN A 386 -2.92 6.28 18.49
CA ASN A 386 -2.34 5.59 17.33
C ASN A 386 -3.13 5.78 16.01
N GLN A 387 -4.08 6.71 15.97
CA GLN A 387 -4.81 7.10 14.75
C GLN A 387 -4.46 8.53 14.32
N ILE A 388 -3.54 9.21 15.01
CA ILE A 388 -3.24 10.64 14.75
C ILE A 388 -2.58 10.86 13.39
N ASP A 389 -1.71 9.95 12.99
CA ASP A 389 -1.09 9.90 11.68
C ASP A 389 -2.16 9.89 10.58
N GLU A 390 -3.14 8.99 10.67
CA GLU A 390 -4.21 8.84 9.68
C GLU A 390 -5.23 9.98 9.74
N ASN A 391 -5.75 10.28 10.92
CA ASN A 391 -6.77 11.29 11.13
C ASN A 391 -6.25 12.69 10.77
N GLY A 392 -4.98 12.97 11.11
CA GLY A 392 -4.33 14.22 10.75
C GLY A 392 -4.00 14.32 9.27
N SER A 393 -3.56 13.21 8.65
CA SER A 393 -3.28 13.16 7.21
C SER A 393 -4.52 13.33 6.37
N ASP A 394 -5.67 12.83 6.82
CA ASP A 394 -6.97 13.14 6.21
C ASP A 394 -7.28 14.63 6.20
N MET A 395 -7.14 15.28 7.35
CA MET A 395 -7.47 16.70 7.48
C MET A 395 -6.51 17.58 6.67
N LEU A 396 -5.20 17.34 6.76
CA LEU A 396 -4.22 18.12 6.00
C LEU A 396 -4.30 17.82 4.50
N GLY A 397 -4.45 16.56 4.11
CA GLY A 397 -4.59 16.15 2.72
C GLY A 397 -5.82 16.75 2.06
N MET A 398 -6.96 16.74 2.76
CA MET A 398 -8.18 17.40 2.31
C MET A 398 -7.99 18.92 2.13
N ARG A 399 -7.29 19.57 3.06
CA ARG A 399 -6.98 21.02 2.97
C ARG A 399 -6.04 21.35 1.83
N LEU A 400 -5.02 20.53 1.59
CA LEU A 400 -4.12 20.67 0.44
C LEU A 400 -4.87 20.55 -0.87
N ALA A 401 -5.65 19.49 -1.02
CA ALA A 401 -6.45 19.24 -2.22
C ALA A 401 -7.46 20.35 -2.49
N TYR A 402 -8.20 20.77 -1.47
CA TYR A 402 -9.17 21.85 -1.59
C TYR A 402 -8.48 23.19 -1.90
N SER A 403 -7.29 23.44 -1.33
CA SER A 403 -6.57 24.66 -1.63
C SER A 403 -6.08 24.72 -3.08
N VAL A 404 -5.62 23.62 -3.66
CA VAL A 404 -5.27 23.55 -5.09
C VAL A 404 -6.52 23.69 -5.96
N PHE A 405 -7.63 23.09 -5.56
CA PHE A 405 -8.93 23.29 -6.22
C PHE A 405 -9.31 24.78 -6.26
N ASN A 406 -9.16 25.49 -5.14
CA ASN A 406 -9.47 26.91 -5.10
C ASN A 406 -8.54 27.74 -6.00
N ASP A 407 -7.25 27.42 -6.04
CA ASP A 407 -6.28 28.09 -6.92
C ASP A 407 -6.57 27.83 -8.41
N GLU A 408 -7.08 26.64 -8.75
CA GLU A 408 -7.37 26.24 -10.13
C GLU A 408 -8.63 26.89 -10.70
N TYR A 409 -9.64 27.12 -9.86
CA TYR A 409 -10.92 27.69 -10.28
C TYR A 409 -11.11 29.16 -9.92
N ASP A 410 -10.29 29.75 -9.04
CA ASP A 410 -10.33 31.19 -8.68
C ASP A 410 -11.76 31.73 -8.41
N GLY A 411 -12.59 30.95 -7.71
CA GLY A 411 -13.98 31.31 -7.41
C GLY A 411 -15.01 31.03 -8.52
N SER A 412 -14.60 30.61 -9.73
CA SER A 412 -15.53 30.28 -10.84
C SER A 412 -16.31 28.98 -10.66
N TYR A 413 -16.02 28.21 -9.60
CA TYR A 413 -16.62 26.90 -9.34
C TYR A 413 -18.14 26.92 -9.07
N GLU A 414 -18.72 28.07 -8.73
CA GLU A 414 -20.17 28.22 -8.51
C GLU A 414 -20.96 28.31 -9.83
N GLU A 415 -20.32 28.78 -10.90
CA GLU A 415 -20.96 28.99 -12.21
C GLU A 415 -20.91 27.72 -13.07
N ASP A 416 -19.83 26.95 -12.94
CA ASP A 416 -19.62 25.71 -13.69
C ASP A 416 -20.44 24.56 -13.11
N LYS A 417 -21.43 24.13 -13.91
CA LYS A 417 -22.35 23.04 -13.57
C LYS A 417 -22.09 21.80 -14.41
N ILE A 418 -21.96 20.66 -13.73
CA ILE A 418 -21.88 19.36 -14.37
C ILE A 418 -23.27 18.74 -14.42
N GLN A 419 -23.68 18.39 -15.64
CA GLN A 419 -24.90 17.64 -15.89
C GLN A 419 -24.61 16.15 -15.76
N LEU A 420 -25.21 15.54 -14.75
CA LEU A 420 -25.27 14.09 -14.55
C LEU A 420 -26.66 13.61 -15.02
N PRO A 421 -26.84 12.30 -15.28
CA PRO A 421 -28.08 11.77 -15.86
C PRO A 421 -29.35 12.26 -15.15
N ASP A 422 -29.33 12.29 -13.82
CA ASP A 422 -30.51 12.62 -13.00
C ASP A 422 -30.35 13.87 -12.13
N ARG A 423 -29.23 14.60 -12.22
CA ARG A 423 -28.98 15.78 -11.39
C ARG A 423 -27.95 16.74 -11.98
N THR A 424 -27.92 17.95 -11.43
CA THR A 424 -26.87 18.93 -11.71
C THR A 424 -26.11 19.22 -10.43
N VAL A 425 -24.78 19.15 -10.48
CA VAL A 425 -23.89 19.53 -9.36
C VAL A 425 -22.93 20.62 -9.83
N ASN A 426 -22.49 21.50 -8.93
CA ASN A 426 -21.39 22.42 -9.23
C ASN A 426 -20.03 21.75 -8.99
N LEU A 427 -18.93 22.40 -9.38
CA LEU A 427 -17.59 21.83 -9.24
C LEU A 427 -17.19 21.59 -7.78
N GLN A 428 -17.62 22.46 -6.87
CA GLN A 428 -17.35 22.34 -5.44
C GLN A 428 -18.04 21.10 -4.83
N GLN A 429 -19.31 20.86 -5.19
CA GLN A 429 -20.05 19.66 -4.82
C GLN A 429 -19.41 18.43 -5.44
N LEU A 430 -19.00 18.47 -6.72
CA LEU A 430 -18.31 17.36 -7.37
C LEU A 430 -17.03 16.98 -6.61
N PHE A 431 -16.23 17.97 -6.17
CA PHE A 431 -15.05 17.73 -5.36
C PHE A 431 -15.40 16.90 -4.11
N PHE A 432 -16.36 17.35 -3.31
CA PHE A 432 -16.74 16.67 -2.06
C PHE A 432 -17.37 15.29 -2.30
N TYR A 433 -18.23 15.15 -3.32
CA TYR A 433 -18.78 13.84 -3.69
C TYR A 433 -17.68 12.85 -4.08
N SER A 434 -16.68 13.32 -4.83
CA SER A 434 -15.56 12.47 -5.25
C SER A 434 -14.78 11.93 -4.05
N THR A 435 -14.60 12.72 -3.00
CA THR A 435 -13.97 12.28 -1.74
C THR A 435 -14.76 11.18 -1.06
N ALA A 436 -16.09 11.30 -1.00
CA ALA A 436 -16.93 10.26 -0.43
C ALA A 436 -16.91 8.99 -1.28
N PHE A 437 -16.98 9.12 -2.61
CA PHE A 437 -17.03 7.97 -3.51
C PHE A 437 -15.82 7.07 -3.40
N VAL A 438 -14.61 7.63 -3.36
CA VAL A 438 -13.40 6.82 -3.21
C VAL A 438 -13.31 6.09 -1.87
N SER A 439 -14.13 6.49 -0.89
CA SER A 439 -14.22 5.92 0.45
C SER A 439 -15.50 5.08 0.67
N CYS A 440 -16.31 4.87 -0.38
CA CYS A 440 -17.61 4.23 -0.24
C CYS A 440 -17.51 2.74 0.11
N SER A 441 -18.18 2.38 1.21
CA SER A 441 -18.44 1.01 1.64
C SER A 441 -19.94 0.80 1.84
N GLY A 442 -20.46 -0.29 1.27
CA GLY A 442 -21.85 -0.69 1.45
C GLY A 442 -22.14 -1.29 2.84
N LEU A 443 -21.13 -1.43 3.70
CA LEU A 443 -21.25 -2.00 5.04
C LEU A 443 -21.38 -0.92 6.12
N LYS A 444 -21.88 -1.35 7.29
CA LYS A 444 -21.84 -0.52 8.48
C LYS A 444 -20.41 -0.39 8.99
N GLY A 445 -20.02 0.81 9.37
CA GLY A 445 -18.71 1.11 9.89
C GLY A 445 -18.48 0.54 11.29
N ASN A 446 -17.32 -0.06 11.48
CA ASN A 446 -16.87 -0.67 12.71
C ASN A 446 -15.36 -0.48 12.84
N GLN A 447 -14.88 -0.07 14.02
CA GLN A 447 -13.45 0.03 14.31
C GLN A 447 -12.84 -1.37 14.46
N ASP A 448 -11.79 -1.69 13.69
CA ASP A 448 -10.85 -2.75 14.05
C ASP A 448 -9.80 -2.13 14.99
N VAL A 449 -9.57 -2.76 16.14
CA VAL A 449 -8.60 -2.29 17.14
C VAL A 449 -7.14 -2.42 16.68
N ARG A 450 -6.89 -3.14 15.59
CA ARG A 450 -5.57 -3.28 14.96
C ARG A 450 -5.37 -2.33 13.79
N ASP A 451 -6.42 -1.64 13.36
CA ASP A 451 -6.38 -0.69 12.26
C ASP A 451 -6.20 0.72 12.83
N THR A 452 -5.14 1.42 12.39
CA THR A 452 -4.87 2.80 12.76
C THR A 452 -5.86 3.76 12.11
N HIS A 453 -6.55 3.34 11.05
CA HIS A 453 -7.56 4.17 10.41
C HIS A 453 -8.85 4.24 11.23
N SER A 454 -9.45 5.42 11.26
CA SER A 454 -10.85 5.56 11.65
C SER A 454 -11.77 4.88 10.59
N PRO A 455 -12.98 4.43 10.93
CA PRO A 455 -13.89 3.86 9.95
C PRO A 455 -14.26 4.88 8.87
N TRP A 456 -14.40 4.47 7.60
CA TRP A 456 -14.60 5.38 6.46
C TRP A 456 -15.73 6.41 6.63
N HIS A 457 -16.88 6.02 7.20
CA HIS A 457 -17.97 6.95 7.49
C HIS A 457 -17.59 8.08 8.46
N ILE A 458 -16.68 7.82 9.39
CA ILE A 458 -16.12 8.84 10.29
C ILE A 458 -15.09 9.68 9.57
N ARG A 459 -14.14 9.07 8.85
CA ARG A 459 -13.11 9.78 8.07
C ARG A 459 -13.74 10.79 7.12
N VAL A 460 -14.66 10.35 6.27
CA VAL A 460 -15.31 11.23 5.28
C VAL A 460 -16.07 12.36 5.95
N ASN A 461 -16.91 12.07 6.95
CA ASN A 461 -17.66 13.12 7.61
C ASN A 461 -16.75 14.10 8.37
N ALA A 462 -15.63 13.63 8.95
CA ALA A 462 -14.63 14.50 9.58
C ALA A 462 -13.91 15.39 8.55
N MET A 463 -13.56 14.86 7.38
CA MET A 463 -12.93 15.63 6.30
C MET A 463 -13.85 16.71 5.71
N MET A 464 -15.17 16.46 5.70
CA MET A 464 -16.15 17.46 5.24
C MET A 464 -16.36 18.60 6.23
N GLN A 465 -15.77 18.53 7.42
CA GLN A 465 -15.86 19.60 8.40
C GLN A 465 -14.85 20.72 8.08
N ILE A 466 -15.00 21.30 6.89
CA ILE A 466 -14.36 22.53 6.44
C ILE A 466 -15.44 23.57 6.09
N PRO A 467 -15.21 24.88 6.30
CA PRO A 467 -16.23 25.91 6.03
C PRO A 467 -16.82 25.84 4.62
N GLU A 468 -16.00 25.47 3.64
CA GLU A 468 -16.34 25.44 2.24
C GLU A 468 -17.35 24.33 1.89
N PHE A 469 -17.34 23.21 2.63
CA PHE A 469 -18.37 22.18 2.50
C PHE A 469 -19.76 22.72 2.84
N ARG A 470 -19.84 23.51 3.93
CA ARG A 470 -21.10 24.10 4.39
C ARG A 470 -21.66 25.09 3.37
N GLN A 471 -20.78 25.84 2.72
CA GLN A 471 -21.16 26.72 1.61
C GLN A 471 -21.67 25.90 0.41
N ALA A 472 -20.95 24.85 0.02
CA ALA A 472 -21.28 24.03 -1.15
C ALA A 472 -22.65 23.35 -1.06
N PHE A 473 -23.06 22.92 0.14
CA PHE A 473 -24.32 22.23 0.39
C PHE A 473 -25.36 23.08 1.12
N GLN A 474 -25.04 24.34 1.41
CA GLN A 474 -25.92 25.30 2.10
C GLN A 474 -26.47 24.74 3.43
N CYS A 475 -25.59 24.11 4.22
CA CYS A 475 -25.98 23.46 5.45
C CYS A 475 -26.40 24.46 6.53
N ASP A 476 -27.56 24.21 7.14
CA ASP A 476 -28.07 24.99 8.27
C ASP A 476 -27.17 24.81 9.51
N ALA A 477 -27.11 25.85 10.36
CA ALA A 477 -26.32 25.83 11.59
C ALA A 477 -26.71 24.69 12.55
N GLU A 478 -27.96 24.24 12.47
CA GLU A 478 -28.52 23.16 13.29
C GLU A 478 -28.34 21.76 12.68
N SER A 479 -27.80 21.66 11.46
CA SER A 479 -27.53 20.37 10.82
C SER A 479 -26.42 19.59 11.54
N GLU A 480 -26.48 18.27 11.48
CA GLU A 480 -25.54 17.42 12.22
C GLU A 480 -24.10 17.58 11.69
N MET A 481 -23.91 17.77 10.38
CA MET A 481 -22.59 18.04 9.78
C MET A 481 -21.98 19.35 10.29
N VAL A 482 -22.81 20.31 10.72
CA VAL A 482 -22.35 21.57 11.31
C VAL A 482 -22.11 21.42 12.82
N LYS A 483 -22.99 20.74 13.55
CA LYS A 483 -22.88 20.49 15.00
C LYS A 483 -21.70 19.61 15.40
N SER A 484 -21.35 18.65 14.54
CA SER A 484 -20.20 17.76 14.75
C SER A 484 -18.85 18.43 14.55
N PHE A 485 -18.82 19.68 14.04
CA PHE A 485 -17.58 20.46 13.86
C PHE A 485 -17.23 21.29 15.10
N GLY A 486 -15.95 21.24 15.50
CA GLY A 486 -15.37 22.20 16.43
C GLY A 486 -14.95 23.51 15.77
N GLU A 487 -13.95 24.17 16.36
CA GLU A 487 -13.15 25.16 15.62
C GLU A 487 -12.29 24.43 14.59
N GLU A 488 -11.96 25.11 13.49
CA GLU A 488 -11.09 24.55 12.45
C GLU A 488 -9.72 24.17 13.02
N CYS A 489 -9.32 22.90 12.85
CA CYS A 489 -7.97 22.47 13.19
C CYS A 489 -6.96 22.90 12.12
N VAL A 490 -6.21 23.97 12.41
CA VAL A 490 -5.13 24.46 11.55
C VAL A 490 -3.82 23.76 11.91
N ILE A 491 -3.34 22.87 11.03
CA ILE A 491 -2.14 22.06 11.26
C ILE A 491 -0.86 22.85 10.93
N VAL A 492 -0.84 23.50 9.78
CA VAL A 492 0.25 24.34 9.26
C VAL A 492 -0.33 25.65 8.68
N GLY A 493 0.53 26.65 8.54
CA GLY A 493 0.18 28.00 8.06
C GLY A 493 0.11 29.05 9.17
N LYS A 494 -0.10 30.31 8.79
CA LYS A 494 -0.08 31.48 9.69
C LYS A 494 -0.99 31.42 10.92
N ASN A 495 -2.06 30.63 10.84
CA ASN A 495 -3.06 30.49 11.90
C ASN A 495 -2.85 29.24 12.77
N ALA A 496 -1.80 28.46 12.52
CA ALA A 496 -1.48 27.29 13.34
C ALA A 496 -1.13 27.70 14.79
N PRO A 497 -1.27 26.79 15.76
CA PRO A 497 -0.97 27.08 17.17
C PRO A 497 0.42 27.69 17.38
N GLN A 498 0.54 28.52 18.42
CA GLN A 498 1.80 29.23 18.73
C GLN A 498 2.83 28.37 19.45
N THR A 499 2.38 27.40 20.23
CA THR A 499 3.22 26.55 21.08
C THR A 499 3.09 25.09 20.69
N ARG A 500 4.16 24.35 20.96
CA ARG A 500 4.11 22.91 21.18
C ARG A 500 3.94 22.75 22.68
N LYS A 501 2.78 22.33 23.17
CA LYS A 501 2.74 21.86 24.57
C LYS A 501 3.41 20.53 24.71
#